data_AF-A0A761S9R0-F1
#
_entry.id   AF-A0A761S9R0-F1
#
_cell.length_a   1.000
_cell.length_b   1.000
_cell.length_c   1.000
_cell.angle_alpha   90.00
_cell.angle_beta   90.00
_cell.angle_gamma   90.00
#
_symmetry.space_group_name_H-M   'P 1'
#
loop_
_entity.id
_entity.type
_entity.pdbx_description
1 polymer ?
#
loop_
_entity_poly.entity_id
_entity_poly.type
_entity_poly.pdbx_seq_one_letter_code
_entity_poly.pdbx_strand_id
1 'polypeptide(L)' 'MNLPTAEDRVMRALAREGIHISDSEITLLMSGIKLSQNDKIYQVKGGILHISVTANGLMTRWQKAVRRKDA' A
#
# COMPACT_ATOMS: atom_id res chain seq x y z
N MET A 1 -17.10 0.17 24.03
CA MET A 1 -16.06 0.86 23.24
C MET A 1 -15.55 -0.15 22.22
N ASN A 2 -16.01 -0.11 20.96
CA ASN A 2 -15.50 -1.02 19.93
C ASN A 2 -14.15 -0.48 19.46
N LEU A 3 -13.08 -1.03 20.03
CA LEU A 3 -11.72 -0.77 19.56
C LEU A 3 -11.62 -1.31 18.13
N PRO A 4 -11.18 -0.51 17.14
CA PRO A 4 -11.04 -0.98 15.77
C PRO A 4 -10.03 -2.13 15.74
N THR A 5 -10.43 -3.20 15.06
CA THR A 5 -9.57 -4.39 14.89
C THR A 5 -8.33 -4.03 14.07
N ALA A 6 -7.34 -4.92 14.05
CA ALA A 6 -6.19 -4.77 13.16
C ALA A 6 -6.64 -4.72 11.69
N GLU A 7 -7.62 -5.54 11.34
CA GLU A 7 -8.23 -5.60 10.01
C GLU A 7 -8.92 -4.27 9.63
N ASP A 8 -9.75 -3.72 10.52
CA ASP A 8 -10.39 -2.40 10.30
C ASP A 8 -9.37 -1.30 10.03
N ARG A 9 -8.23 -1.33 10.74
CA ARG A 9 -7.16 -0.35 10.55
C ARG A 9 -6.48 -0.50 9.20
N VAL A 10 -6.22 -1.74 8.78
CA VAL A 10 -5.62 -2.05 7.48
C VAL A 10 -6.57 -1.68 6.35
N MET A 11 -7.86 -2.02 6.45
CA MET A 11 -8.90 -1.68 5.48
C MET A 11 -9.04 -0.17 5.31
N ARG A 12 -9.08 0.59 6.42
CA ARG A 12 -9.10 2.06 6.35
C ARG A 12 -7.85 2.64 5.70
N ALA A 13 -6.68 2.06 5.97
CA ALA A 13 -5.42 2.53 5.39
C ALA A 13 -5.39 2.28 3.86
N LEU A 14 -5.85 1.11 3.40
CA LEU A 14 -5.98 0.78 1.98
C LEU A 14 -6.97 1.71 1.27
N ALA A 15 -8.13 1.95 1.88
CA ALA A 15 -9.15 2.85 1.35
C ALA A 15 -8.64 4.30 1.20
N ARG A 16 -7.86 4.80 2.18
CA ARG A 16 -7.24 6.15 2.10
C ARG A 16 -6.26 6.29 0.95
N GLU A 17 -5.61 5.19 0.57
CA GLU A 17 -4.69 5.15 -0.56
C GLU A 17 -5.39 4.89 -1.90
N GLY A 18 -6.72 4.68 -1.90
CA GLY A 18 -7.53 4.40 -3.09
C GLY A 18 -7.32 3.00 -3.66
N ILE A 19 -6.78 2.08 -2.85
CA ILE A 19 -6.44 0.73 -3.28
C ILE A 19 -7.67 -0.16 -3.13
N HIS A 20 -8.07 -0.78 -4.23
CA HIS A 20 -9.10 -1.81 -4.23
C HIS A 20 -8.40 -3.17 -4.29
N ILE A 21 -8.44 -3.90 -3.18
CA ILE A 21 -8.00 -5.28 -3.10
C ILE A 21 -9.17 -6.18 -2.71
N SER A 22 -9.15 -7.40 -3.21
CA SER A 22 -10.12 -8.44 -2.90
C SER A 22 -10.00 -8.96 -1.46
N ASP A 23 -11.07 -9.57 -0.94
CA ASP A 23 -11.07 -10.19 0.40
C ASP A 23 -9.97 -11.26 0.56
N SER A 24 -9.66 -11.98 -0.53
CA SER A 24 -8.55 -12.93 -0.58
C SER A 24 -7.20 -12.24 -0.40
N GLU A 25 -6.98 -11.11 -1.07
CA GLU A 25 -5.76 -10.31 -0.93
C GLU A 25 -5.63 -9.71 0.48
N ILE A 26 -6.74 -9.26 1.08
CA ILE A 26 -6.75 -8.79 2.47
C ILE A 26 -6.32 -9.91 3.42
N THR A 27 -6.86 -11.12 3.23
CA THR A 27 -6.50 -12.29 4.04
C THR A 27 -5.01 -12.63 3.91
N LEU A 28 -4.46 -12.61 2.69
CA LEU A 28 -3.03 -12.83 2.46
C LEU A 28 -2.19 -11.73 3.12
N LEU A 29 -2.60 -10.48 2.99
CA LEU A 29 -1.93 -9.33 3.56
C LEU A 29 -1.88 -9.42 5.10
N MET A 30 -3.01 -9.75 5.72
CA MET A 30 -3.14 -9.97 7.16
C MET A 30 -2.34 -11.18 7.65
N SER A 31 -2.14 -12.19 6.79
CA SER A 31 -1.25 -13.33 7.04
C SER A 31 0.24 -12.99 6.92
N GLY A 32 0.57 -11.72 6.60
CA GLY A 32 1.94 -11.21 6.50
C GLY A 32 2.54 -11.30 5.10
N ILE A 33 1.76 -11.72 4.11
CA ILE A 33 2.19 -11.78 2.71
C ILE A 33 2.25 -10.35 2.16
N LYS A 34 3.32 -10.06 1.43
CA LYS A 34 3.49 -8.75 0.79
C LYS A 34 2.72 -8.72 -0.52
N LEU A 35 1.92 -7.68 -0.73
CA LEU A 35 1.26 -7.42 -2.00
C LEU A 35 2.01 -6.32 -2.73
N SER A 36 2.27 -6.49 -4.02
CA SER A 36 2.89 -5.47 -4.87
C SER A 36 1.90 -5.05 -5.95
N GLN A 37 1.45 -3.78 -5.90
CA GLN A 37 0.47 -3.25 -6.84
C GLN A 37 0.68 -1.74 -7.03
N ASN A 38 0.48 -1.23 -8.25
CA ASN A 38 0.62 0.20 -8.58
C ASN A 38 1.94 0.80 -8.10
N ASP A 39 3.05 0.09 -8.36
CA ASP A 39 4.39 0.48 -7.94
C ASP A 39 4.58 0.70 -6.41
N LYS A 40 3.70 0.10 -5.61
CA LYS A 40 3.77 0.09 -4.16
C LYS A 40 3.78 -1.35 -3.65
N ILE A 41 4.47 -1.55 -2.54
CA ILE A 41 4.51 -2.80 -1.78
C ILE A 41 3.78 -2.55 -0.47
N TYR A 42 2.75 -3.35 -0.22
CA TYR A 42 1.92 -3.37 0.98
C TYR A 42 2.34 -4.55 1.84
N GLN A 43 2.48 -4.30 3.14
CA GLN A 43 2.79 -5.33 4.11
C GLN A 43 2.10 -5.03 5.44
N VAL A 44 1.43 -6.00 6.03
CA VAL A 44 0.95 -5.86 7.42
C VAL A 44 1.99 -6.44 8.38
N LYS A 45 2.40 -5.65 9.36
CA LYS A 45 3.23 -6.10 10.49
C LYS A 45 2.56 -5.67 11.78
N GLY A 46 2.28 -6.63 12.68
CA GLY A 46 1.65 -6.32 13.97
C GLY A 46 0.28 -5.62 13.85
N GLY A 47 -0.47 -5.88 12.78
CA GLY A 47 -1.76 -5.23 12.51
C GLY A 47 -1.66 -3.79 11.97
N ILE A 48 -0.48 -3.37 11.54
CA ILE A 48 -0.23 -2.05 10.93
C ILE A 48 0.14 -2.24 9.46
N LEU A 49 -0.50 -1.47 8.58
CA LEU A 49 -0.16 -1.42 7.16
C LEU A 49 1.11 -0.59 6.95
N HIS A 50 2.14 -1.22 6.40
CA HIS A 50 3.34 -0.58 5.88
C HIS A 50 3.27 -0.50 4.36
N ILE A 51 3.60 0.68 3.82
CA ILE A 51 3.60 0.96 2.40
C ILE A 51 5.01 1.37 2.01
N SER A 52 5.58 0.70 1.02
CA SER A 52 6.87 1.05 0.41
C SER A 52 6.69 1.25 -1.09
N VAL A 53 7.57 2.02 -1.73
CA VAL A 53 7.52 2.21 -3.18
C VAL A 53 8.45 1.18 -3.84
N THR A 54 8.03 0.58 -4.96
CA THR A 54 8.90 -0.30 -5.75
C THR A 54 10.00 0.50 -6.43
N ALA A 55 11.05 -0.18 -6.90
CA ALA A 55 12.08 0.45 -7.73
C ALA A 55 11.48 1.12 -8.98
N ASN A 56 10.46 0.50 -9.58
CA ASN A 56 9.71 1.06 -10.71
C ASN A 56 8.96 2.34 -10.32
N GLY A 57 8.30 2.38 -9.16
CA GLY A 57 7.63 3.58 -8.67
C GLY A 57 8.59 4.73 -8.38
N LEU A 58 9.76 4.41 -7.84
CA LEU A 58 10.83 5.39 -7.65
C LEU A 58 11.30 5.95 -9.00
N MET A 59 11.53 5.09 -9.99
CA MET A 59 11.93 5.48 -11.34
C MET A 59 10.86 6.36 -12.01
N THR A 60 9.59 5.98 -11.97
CA THR A 60 8.47 6.75 -12.52
C THR A 60 8.37 8.13 -11.88
N ARG A 61 8.51 8.22 -10.55
CA ARG A 61 8.52 9.51 -9.84
C ARG A 61 9.72 10.37 -10.23
N TRP A 62 10.90 9.76 -10.38
CA TRP A 62 12.11 10.44 -10.82
C TRP A 62 11.96 11.00 -12.23
N GLN A 63 11.50 10.20 -13.19
CA GLN A 63 11.23 10.64 -14.56
C GLN A 63 10.21 11.78 -14.61
N LYS A 64 9.15 11.70 -13.81
CA LYS A 64 8.14 12.77 -13.72
C LYS A 64 8.72 14.06 -13.13
N ALA A 65 9.61 13.97 -12.15
CA ALA A 65 10.27 15.13 -11.55
C ALA A 65 11.26 15.79 -12.53
N VAL A 66 12.04 14.99 -13.26
CA VAL A 66 12.95 15.48 -14.31
C VAL A 66 12.16 16.19 -15.42
N ARG A 67 11.10 15.56 -15.95
CA ARG A 67 10.25 16.18 -16.99
C ARG A 67 9.60 17.51 -16.59
N ARG A 68 9.36 17.74 -15.30
CA ARG A 68 8.83 19.02 -14.81
C ARG A 68 9.88 20.12 -14.69
N LYS A 69 11.16 19.76 -14.69
CA LYS A 69 12.28 20.70 -14.58
C LYS A 69 12.70 21.26 -15.95
N ASP A 70 12.34 20.57 -17.02
CA ASP A 70 12.59 20.95 -18.42
C ASP A 70 11.43 21.70 -19.10
N ALA A 71 10.33 22.02 -18.39
CA ALA A 71 9.14 22.68 -18.92
C ALA A 71 8.99 24.12 -18.42
#